data_AF-A0A501XT56-F1
#
_entry.id   AF-A0A501XT56-F1
#
_cell.length_a   1.000
_cell.length_b   1.000
_cell.length_c   1.000
_cell.angle_alpha   90.00
_cell.angle_beta   90.00
_cell.angle_gamma   90.00
#
_symmetry.space_group_name_H-M   'P 1'
#
loop_
_entity.id
_entity.type
_entity.pdbx_description
1 polymer ?
#
loop_
_entity_poly.entity_id
_entity_poly.type
_entity_poly.pdbx_seq_one_letter_code
_entity_poly.pdbx_strand_id
1 'polypeptide(L)'
;MAIADIETEELADFETALADPSAYFADPESILADAELTLEQKRRFLTEWEQDVADRQQAAGEGMGSAEELDNVESELLRRIHKSLEQLNGQTEDRPAGKSFWRRLLPL
;
A
#
# COMPACT_ATOMS: atom_id res chain seq x y z
N MET A 1 22.74 -7.14 -26.41
CA MET A 1 21.37 -6.63 -26.54
C MET A 1 20.55 -7.27 -25.43
N ALA A 2 20.49 -6.63 -24.26
CA ALA A 2 19.84 -7.15 -23.06
C ALA A 2 19.47 -5.98 -22.13
N ILE A 3 18.53 -5.13 -22.58
CA ILE A 3 18.02 -4.00 -21.77
C ILE A 3 16.49 -4.12 -21.56
N ALA A 4 15.80 -5.04 -22.25
CA ALA A 4 14.33 -5.14 -22.17
C ALA A 4 13.78 -6.00 -21.01
N ASP A 5 14.64 -6.74 -20.29
CA ASP A 5 14.17 -7.71 -19.29
C ASP A 5 13.93 -7.07 -17.90
N ILE A 6 14.69 -6.02 -17.57
CA ILE A 6 14.70 -5.41 -16.22
C ILE A 6 13.42 -4.60 -15.95
N GLU A 7 12.82 -3.97 -16.96
CA GLU A 7 11.60 -3.16 -16.78
C GLU A 7 10.34 -4.02 -16.52
N THR A 8 10.38 -5.31 -16.83
CA THR A 8 9.18 -6.18 -16.73
C THR A 8 9.05 -6.82 -15.34
N GLU A 9 10.17 -7.12 -14.67
CA GLU A 9 10.17 -7.73 -13.34
C GLU A 9 9.72 -6.72 -12.25
N GLU A 10 10.23 -5.48 -12.27
CA GLU A 10 9.84 -4.45 -11.27
C GLU A 10 8.34 -4.11 -11.32
N LEU A 11 7.73 -4.15 -12.51
CA LEU A 11 6.29 -3.95 -12.66
C LEU A 11 5.48 -5.12 -12.07
N ALA A 12 5.93 -6.35 -12.29
CA ALA A 12 5.26 -7.54 -11.77
C ALA A 12 5.34 -7.60 -10.23
N ASP A 13 6.49 -7.26 -9.64
CA ASP A 13 6.64 -7.19 -8.19
C ASP A 13 5.79 -6.04 -7.59
N PHE A 14 5.68 -4.90 -8.29
CA PHE A 14 4.79 -3.79 -7.91
C PHE A 14 3.33 -4.21 -7.93
N GLU A 15 2.85 -4.81 -9.01
CA GLU A 15 1.47 -5.28 -9.11
C GLU A 15 1.15 -6.36 -8.07
N THR A 16 2.11 -7.24 -7.78
CA THR A 16 1.95 -8.27 -6.74
C THR A 16 1.85 -7.64 -5.35
N ALA A 17 2.73 -6.69 -5.03
CA ALA A 17 2.69 -6.00 -3.75
C ALA A 17 1.44 -5.12 -3.60
N LEU A 18 0.96 -4.56 -4.71
CA LEU A 18 -0.26 -3.75 -4.75
C LEU A 18 -1.52 -4.59 -4.49
N ALA A 19 -1.52 -5.88 -4.84
CA ALA A 19 -2.65 -6.77 -4.61
C ALA A 19 -2.89 -7.10 -3.13
N ASP A 20 -1.85 -7.06 -2.30
CA ASP A 20 -1.98 -7.18 -0.84
C ASP A 20 -0.96 -6.28 -0.12
N PRO A 21 -1.22 -4.96 -0.05
CA PRO A 21 -0.30 -4.01 0.57
C PRO A 21 -0.02 -4.35 2.05
N SER A 22 -0.97 -4.98 2.72
CA SER A 22 -0.87 -5.37 4.13
C SER A 22 0.16 -6.48 4.39
N ALA A 23 0.47 -7.33 3.40
CA ALA A 23 1.51 -8.34 3.50
C ALA A 23 2.94 -7.78 3.42
N TYR A 24 3.09 -6.59 2.82
CA TYR A 24 4.40 -5.97 2.58
C TYR A 24 4.66 -4.78 3.49
N PHE A 25 3.60 -4.08 3.92
CA PHE A 25 3.69 -2.94 4.82
C PHE A 25 2.87 -3.20 6.08
N ALA A 26 3.53 -3.05 7.24
CA ALA A 26 2.85 -3.15 8.53
C ALA A 26 1.89 -1.96 8.77
N ASP A 27 2.21 -0.79 8.21
CA ASP A 27 1.48 0.45 8.44
C ASP A 27 1.52 1.38 7.23
N PRO A 28 0.48 2.20 6.98
CA PRO A 28 0.46 3.17 5.87
C PRO A 28 1.57 4.23 5.97
N GLU A 29 2.02 4.54 7.19
CA GLU A 29 3.16 5.44 7.43
C GLU A 29 4.49 4.87 6.92
N SER A 30 4.62 3.53 6.86
CA SER A 30 5.81 2.88 6.29
C SER A 30 5.89 3.13 4.79
N ILE A 31 4.76 3.15 4.08
CA ILE A 31 4.69 3.50 2.65
C ILE A 31 5.13 4.95 2.44
N LEU A 32 4.75 5.87 3.34
CA LEU A 32 5.19 7.27 3.27
C LEU A 32 6.69 7.42 3.51
N ALA A 33 7.21 6.73 4.51
CA ALA A 33 8.62 6.76 4.90
C ALA A 33 9.52 6.08 3.87
N ASP A 34 8.97 5.23 3.01
CA ASP A 34 9.71 4.53 1.98
C ASP A 34 10.28 5.53 0.96
N ALA A 35 11.61 5.67 0.92
CA ALA A 35 12.28 6.58 -0.01
C ALA A 35 12.45 5.97 -1.41
N GLU A 36 12.16 4.69 -1.58
CA GLU A 36 12.30 3.97 -2.84
C GLU A 36 11.02 4.03 -3.68
N LEU A 37 9.86 4.25 -3.07
CA LEU A 37 8.60 4.48 -3.78
C LEU A 37 8.48 5.92 -4.30
N THR A 38 8.03 6.08 -5.54
CA THR A 38 7.62 7.40 -6.08
C THR A 38 6.33 7.88 -5.43
N LEU A 39 6.02 9.17 -5.55
CA LEU A 39 4.76 9.70 -5.01
C LEU A 39 3.55 9.01 -5.63
N GLU A 40 3.61 8.70 -6.93
CA GLU A 40 2.54 7.98 -7.62
C GLU A 40 2.39 6.54 -7.13
N GLN A 41 3.51 5.83 -6.91
CA GLN A 41 3.49 4.47 -6.36
C GLN A 41 2.92 4.45 -4.94
N LYS A 42 3.37 5.37 -4.07
CA LYS A 42 2.83 5.50 -2.70
C LYS A 42 1.33 5.77 -2.71
N ARG A 43 0.87 6.65 -3.60
CA ARG A 43 -0.55 6.95 -3.75
C ARG A 43 -1.33 5.71 -4.17
N ARG A 44 -0.83 4.96 -5.16
CA ARG A 44 -1.45 3.69 -5.57
C ARG A 44 -1.54 2.69 -4.42
N PHE A 45 -0.44 2.44 -3.71
CA PHE A 45 -0.43 1.54 -2.55
C PHE A 45 -1.48 1.90 -1.50
N LEU A 46 -1.54 3.19 -1.13
CA LEU A 46 -2.50 3.66 -0.12
C LEU A 46 -3.95 3.59 -0.63
N THR A 47 -4.20 3.88 -1.90
CA THR A 47 -5.56 3.79 -2.50
C THR A 47 -6.03 2.34 -2.59
N GLU A 48 -5.18 1.40 -2.97
CA GLU A 48 -5.55 -0.01 -3.04
C GLU A 48 -5.75 -0.59 -1.63
N TRP A 49 -4.91 -0.18 -0.67
CA TRP A 49 -5.10 -0.57 0.72
C TRP A 49 -6.41 -0.01 1.31
N GLU A 50 -6.79 1.21 0.97
CA GLU A 50 -8.09 1.79 1.35
C GLU A 50 -9.25 0.91 0.87
N GLN A 51 -9.24 0.49 -0.40
CA GLN A 51 -10.29 -0.34 -0.97
C GLN A 51 -10.35 -1.70 -0.29
N ASP A 52 -9.20 -2.35 -0.12
CA ASP A 52 -9.10 -3.65 0.54
C ASP A 52 -9.68 -3.60 1.98
N VAL A 53 -9.35 -2.57 2.77
CA VAL A 53 -9.90 -2.41 4.13
C VAL A 53 -11.41 -2.10 4.11
N ALA A 54 -11.88 -1.37 3.10
CA ALA A 54 -13.31 -1.12 2.93
C ALA A 54 -14.09 -2.39 2.56
N ASP A 55 -13.54 -3.22 1.67
CA ASP A 55 -14.11 -4.52 1.30
C ASP A 55 -14.14 -5.49 2.49
N ARG A 56 -13.08 -5.53 3.30
CA ARG A 56 -13.05 -6.34 4.54
C ARG A 56 -14.10 -5.89 5.56
N GLN A 57 -14.27 -4.58 5.78
CA GLN A 57 -15.33 -4.07 6.66
C GLN A 57 -16.73 -4.42 6.15
N GLN A 58 -16.96 -4.33 4.84
CA GLN A 58 -18.22 -4.72 4.23
C GLN A 58 -18.49 -6.22 4.44
N ALA A 59 -17.47 -7.07 4.24
CA ALA A 59 -17.58 -8.52 4.47
C ALA A 59 -17.76 -8.87 5.96
N ALA A 60 -17.11 -8.13 6.87
CA ALA A 60 -17.21 -8.31 8.31
C ALA A 60 -18.60 -7.92 8.85
N GLY A 61 -19.22 -6.88 8.28
CA GLY A 61 -20.57 -6.42 8.64
C GLY A 61 -21.69 -7.42 8.34
N GLU A 62 -21.45 -8.41 7.48
CA GLU A 62 -22.40 -9.48 7.17
C GLU A 62 -22.27 -10.69 8.12
N GLY A 63 -21.24 -10.74 8.96
CA GLY A 63 -20.93 -11.83 9.89
C GLY A 63 -21.24 -11.48 11.36
N MET A 64 -22.28 -12.07 11.92
CA MET A 64 -22.74 -11.87 13.31
C MET A 64 -21.62 -12.04 14.37
N GLY A 65 -21.32 -10.97 15.12
CA GLY A 65 -20.99 -11.07 16.56
C GLY A 65 -19.54 -10.80 17.01
N SER A 66 -18.57 -10.65 16.12
CA SER A 66 -17.19 -10.24 16.48
C SER A 66 -16.66 -9.07 15.66
N ALA A 67 -17.55 -8.43 14.88
CA ALA A 67 -17.20 -7.35 13.97
C ALA A 67 -16.82 -6.06 14.70
N GLU A 68 -17.35 -5.75 15.89
CA GLU A 68 -17.12 -4.45 16.53
C GLU A 68 -15.65 -4.16 16.88
N GLU A 69 -14.87 -5.15 17.29
CA GLU A 69 -13.46 -4.93 17.65
C GLU A 69 -12.57 -4.82 16.40
N LEU A 70 -12.86 -5.63 15.37
CA LEU A 70 -12.19 -5.57 14.07
C LEU A 70 -12.53 -4.29 13.31
N ASP A 71 -13.79 -3.87 13.34
CA ASP A 71 -14.31 -2.62 12.76
C ASP A 71 -13.61 -1.39 13.33
N ASN A 72 -13.33 -1.38 14.64
CA ASN A 72 -12.56 -0.30 15.27
C ASN A 72 -11.09 -0.28 14.79
N VAL A 73 -10.45 -1.43 14.62
CA VAL A 73 -9.07 -1.52 14.12
C VAL A 73 -9.01 -1.10 12.64
N GLU A 74 -9.94 -1.57 11.82
CA GLU A 74 -10.02 -1.25 10.39
C GLU A 74 -10.39 0.22 10.16
N SER A 75 -11.29 0.78 10.97
CA SER A 75 -11.61 2.21 10.97
C SER A 75 -10.40 3.09 11.31
N GLU A 76 -9.59 2.69 12.30
CA GLU A 76 -8.35 3.42 12.62
C GLU A 76 -7.32 3.29 11.50
N LEU A 77 -7.21 2.10 10.89
CA LEU A 77 -6.34 1.89 9.73
C LEU A 77 -6.74 2.78 8.54
N LEU A 78 -8.03 2.82 8.18
CA LEU A 78 -8.55 3.74 7.14
C LEU A 78 -8.23 5.19 7.47
N ARG A 79 -8.42 5.61 8.72
CA ARG A 79 -8.10 6.97 9.15
C ARG A 79 -6.62 7.29 8.92
N ARG A 80 -5.71 6.35 9.21
CA ARG A 80 -4.27 6.50 8.97
C ARG A 80 -3.93 6.52 7.48
N ILE A 81 -4.60 5.71 6.67
CA ILE A 81 -4.45 5.70 5.20
C ILE A 81 -4.87 7.07 4.62
N HIS A 82 -6.05 7.58 4.97
CA HIS A 82 -6.53 8.91 4.52
C HIS A 82 -5.58 10.02 4.92
N LYS A 83 -5.13 10.05 6.18
CA LYS A 83 -4.14 11.03 6.66
C LYS A 83 -2.83 10.93 5.87
N SER A 84 -2.47 9.74 5.40
CA SER A 84 -1.26 9.51 4.61
C SER A 84 -1.42 10.00 3.17
N LEU A 85 -2.59 9.76 2.56
CA LEU A 85 -2.95 10.29 1.24
C LEU A 85 -2.99 11.83 1.23
N GLU A 86 -3.56 12.46 2.27
CA GLU A 86 -3.54 13.92 2.42
C GLU A 86 -2.11 14.48 2.49
N GLN A 87 -1.22 13.80 3.23
CA GLN A 87 0.19 14.19 3.31
C GLN A 87 0.89 14.09 1.95
N LEU A 88 0.64 13.01 1.18
CA LEU A 88 1.18 12.87 -0.18
C LEU A 88 0.67 13.94 -1.13
N ASN A 89 -0.60 14.34 -1.02
CA ASN A 89 -1.17 15.38 -1.86
C ASN A 89 -0.53 16.75 -1.60
N GLY A 90 0.05 16.96 -0.40
CA GLY A 90 0.88 18.11 -0.08
C GLY A 90 2.32 18.02 -0.60
N GLN A 91 2.78 16.84 -1.04
CA GLN A 91 4.11 16.65 -1.62
C GLN A 91 4.03 16.78 -3.14
N THR A 92 4.68 17.81 -3.70
CA THR A 92 4.67 18.08 -5.14
C THR A 92 5.93 17.60 -5.85
N GLU A 93 6.94 17.16 -5.11
CA GLU A 93 8.25 16.79 -5.67
C GLU A 93 8.37 15.28 -5.79
N ASP A 94 8.15 14.76 -6.99
CA ASP A 94 8.32 13.34 -7.29
C ASP A 94 9.82 13.02 -7.38
N ARG A 95 10.29 12.18 -6.46
CA ARG A 95 11.65 11.69 -6.45
C ARG A 95 11.70 10.37 -7.22
N PRO A 96 12.70 10.14 -8.08
CA PRO A 96 12.79 8.90 -8.85
C PRO A 96 12.89 7.67 -7.94
N ALA A 97 12.21 6.60 -8.34
CA ALA A 97 12.15 5.34 -7.58
C ALA A 97 13.55 4.80 -7.26
N GLY A 98 13.70 4.27 -6.04
CA GLY A 98 14.87 3.53 -5.60
C GLY A 98 14.87 2.13 -6.18
N LYS A 99 15.97 1.72 -6.81
CA LYS A 99 16.11 0.45 -7.54
C LYS A 99 16.24 -0.79 -6.64
N SER A 100 16.10 -0.66 -5.32
CA SER A 100 16.47 -1.72 -4.35
C SER A 100 15.27 -2.30 -3.61
N PHE A 101 14.11 -1.64 -3.68
CA PHE A 101 12.90 -2.05 -2.96
C PHE A 101 12.41 -3.44 -3.40
N TRP A 102 12.27 -3.65 -4.71
CA TRP A 102 11.71 -4.89 -5.28
C TRP A 102 12.57 -6.12 -4.97
N ARG A 103 13.88 -5.95 -4.75
CA ARG A 103 14.78 -7.05 -4.37
C ARG A 103 14.54 -7.59 -2.96
N ARG A 104 13.75 -6.89 -2.13
CA ARG A 104 13.54 -7.22 -0.72
C ARG A 104 12.11 -7.66 -0.40
N LEU A 105 11.25 -7.81 -1.41
CA LEU A 105 9.86 -8.26 -1.26
C LEU A 105 9.76 -9.74 -0.97
N LEU A 106 10.18 -10.11 0.23
CA LEU A 106 9.71 -11.31 0.89
C LEU A 106 8.52 -10.89 1.75
N PRO A 107 7.36 -11.56 1.63
CA PRO A 107 6.26 -11.32 2.56
C PRO A 107 6.75 -11.52 4.00
N LEU A 108 6.33 -10.61 4.89
CA LEU A 108 6.73 -10.58 6.31
C LEU A 108 6.30 -11.84 7.08
#